data_AF-A0A7S3ZZE7-F1
#
_entry.id   AF-A0A7S3ZZE7-F1
#
_cell.length_a   1.000
_cell.length_b   1.000
_cell.length_c   1.000
_cell.angle_alpha   90.00
_cell.angle_beta   90.00
_cell.angle_gamma   90.00
#
_symmetry.space_group_name_H-M   'P 1'
#
loop_
_entity.id
_entity.type
_entity.pdbx_description
1 polymer ?
#
loop_
_entity_poly.entity_id
_entity_poly.type
_entity_poly.pdbx_seq_one_letter_code
_entity_poly.pdbx_strand_id
1 'polypeptide(L)'
;AAAAAGAAGADGAAPLDVHAVDAHWLQRGISAFVEDANASALLARDVLAALGPDGGDERACETRLVMLLDYDRFDFIKTLLANRSRVFYCTRLKQAQTEAEAEAVRAQMAADVDGGGAAILEALAQTGSAETWAQDRAADFANRTRREAVGLSKLRGVQLDDGERARLARADDDAAVA
;
A
#
# COMPACT_ATOMS: atom_id res chain seq x y z
N ALA A 1 -16.54 -0.51 -5.20
CA ALA A 1 -15.80 0.68 -4.76
C ALA A 1 -14.63 0.88 -5.72
N ALA A 2 -14.78 1.83 -6.65
CA ALA A 2 -13.76 2.18 -7.62
C ALA A 2 -12.73 3.08 -6.94
N ALA A 3 -11.55 2.54 -6.66
CA ALA A 3 -10.40 3.32 -6.26
C ALA A 3 -9.53 3.55 -7.52
N ALA A 4 -9.63 4.79 -8.00
CA ALA A 4 -8.77 5.46 -8.97
C ALA A 4 -7.63 4.63 -9.58
N ALA A 5 -7.73 4.38 -10.89
CA ALA A 5 -6.59 4.66 -11.74
C ALA A 5 -6.22 6.13 -11.47
N GLY A 6 -5.27 6.35 -10.57
CA GLY A 6 -4.77 7.67 -10.24
C GLY A 6 -4.42 8.37 -11.54
N ALA A 7 -5.08 9.48 -11.78
CA ALA A 7 -4.90 10.31 -12.95
C ALA A 7 -3.40 10.52 -13.20
N ALA A 8 -2.87 9.94 -14.28
CA ALA A 8 -1.63 10.38 -14.87
C ALA A 8 -1.91 11.70 -15.62
N GLY A 9 -2.18 12.74 -14.84
CA GLY A 9 -2.33 14.12 -15.27
C GLY A 9 -1.33 14.96 -14.50
N ALA A 10 -0.06 14.85 -14.85
CA ALA A 10 0.97 15.85 -14.62
C ALA A 10 2.19 15.49 -15.47
N ASP A 11 2.68 16.46 -16.24
CA ASP A 11 3.84 16.40 -17.10
C ASP A 11 5.01 15.54 -16.55
N GLY A 12 5.53 14.65 -17.39
CA GLY A 12 6.90 14.12 -17.29
C GLY A 12 7.39 13.68 -15.91
N ALA A 13 7.28 12.37 -15.63
CA ALA A 13 8.26 11.61 -14.86
C ALA A 13 8.46 11.98 -13.38
N ALA A 14 7.38 12.19 -12.62
CA ALA A 14 7.49 12.10 -11.17
C ALA A 14 7.79 10.63 -10.76
N PRO A 15 8.75 10.40 -9.85
CA PRO A 15 9.04 9.07 -9.33
C PRO A 15 7.79 8.45 -8.69
N LEU A 16 7.31 7.32 -9.23
CA LEU A 16 6.17 6.59 -8.67
C LEU A 16 6.47 6.15 -7.24
N ASP A 17 5.50 6.32 -6.33
CA ASP A 17 5.60 5.80 -4.99
C ASP A 17 5.73 4.26 -5.04
N VAL A 18 6.73 3.73 -4.35
CA VAL A 18 7.04 2.30 -4.30
C VAL A 18 5.91 1.47 -3.70
N HIS A 19 5.04 2.09 -2.87
CA HIS A 19 3.87 1.44 -2.26
C HIS A 19 2.61 1.53 -3.11
N ALA A 20 2.55 2.46 -4.07
CA ALA A 20 1.43 2.56 -4.99
C ALA A 20 1.42 1.42 -6.04
N VAL A 21 2.57 0.77 -6.23
CA VAL A 21 2.72 -0.35 -7.17
C VAL A 21 2.46 -1.68 -6.45
N ASP A 22 1.27 -2.23 -6.67
CA ASP A 22 0.88 -3.58 -6.22
C ASP A 22 0.98 -4.64 -7.35
N ALA A 23 0.71 -5.90 -7.00
CA ALA A 23 0.80 -7.06 -7.90
C ALA A 23 -0.04 -6.96 -9.20
N HIS A 24 -1.10 -6.15 -9.19
CA HIS A 24 -2.03 -5.96 -10.30
C HIS A 24 -2.01 -4.53 -10.86
N TRP A 25 -1.05 -3.68 -10.46
CA TRP A 25 -0.98 -2.28 -10.90
C TRP A 25 -0.90 -2.17 -12.43
N LEU A 26 -0.02 -2.97 -13.07
CA LEU A 26 0.11 -3.03 -14.53
C LEU A 26 -1.18 -3.46 -15.22
N GLN A 27 -1.82 -4.51 -14.68
CA GLN A 27 -3.09 -5.01 -15.22
C GLN A 27 -4.17 -3.91 -15.17
N ARG A 28 -4.28 -3.16 -14.06
CA ARG A 28 -5.25 -2.05 -13.97
C ARG A 28 -4.96 -0.93 -14.96
N GLY A 29 -3.67 -0.61 -15.19
CA GLY A 29 -3.27 0.35 -16.22
C GLY A 29 -3.69 -0.11 -17.62
N ILE A 30 -3.53 -1.40 -17.92
CA ILE A 30 -3.88 -2.01 -19.20
C ILE A 30 -5.39 -2.15 -19.39
N SER A 31 -6.13 -2.51 -18.34
CA SER A 31 -7.58 -2.65 -18.39
C SER A 31 -8.32 -1.33 -18.63
N ALA A 32 -7.63 -0.19 -18.56
CA ALA A 32 -8.18 1.09 -19.02
C ALA A 32 -8.39 1.13 -20.55
N PHE A 33 -7.76 0.22 -21.29
CA PHE A 33 -7.81 0.18 -22.75
C PHE A 33 -7.99 -1.20 -23.36
N VAL A 34 -7.86 -2.27 -22.58
CA VAL A 34 -8.21 -3.63 -22.96
C VAL A 34 -9.38 -4.07 -22.07
N GLU A 35 -10.57 -4.23 -22.66
CA GLU A 35 -11.76 -4.60 -21.88
C GLU A 35 -11.72 -6.05 -21.38
N ASP A 36 -11.09 -6.96 -22.14
CA ASP A 36 -10.96 -8.36 -21.73
C ASP A 36 -9.95 -8.51 -20.58
N ALA A 37 -10.41 -9.07 -19.47
CA ALA A 37 -9.61 -9.24 -18.27
C ALA A 37 -8.47 -10.24 -18.47
N ASN A 38 -8.69 -11.29 -19.26
CA ASN A 38 -7.67 -12.31 -19.53
C ASN A 38 -6.58 -11.76 -20.45
N ALA A 39 -6.95 -11.08 -21.54
CA ALA A 39 -6.02 -10.37 -22.40
C ALA A 39 -5.24 -9.29 -21.63
N SER A 40 -5.90 -8.53 -20.75
CA SER A 40 -5.23 -7.55 -19.89
C SER A 40 -4.17 -8.20 -18.99
N ALA A 41 -4.48 -9.34 -18.37
CA ALA A 41 -3.56 -10.05 -17.50
C ALA A 41 -2.36 -10.64 -18.25
N LEU A 42 -2.61 -11.23 -19.43
CA LEU A 42 -1.55 -11.74 -20.31
C LEU A 42 -0.63 -10.63 -20.77
N LEU A 43 -1.21 -9.51 -21.23
CA LEU A 43 -0.44 -8.36 -21.68
C LEU A 43 0.37 -7.74 -20.53
N ALA A 44 -0.21 -7.66 -19.33
CA ALA A 44 0.50 -7.17 -18.14
C ALA A 44 1.73 -8.02 -17.81
N ARG A 45 1.62 -9.35 -17.94
CA ARG A 45 2.74 -10.28 -17.75
C ARG A 45 3.83 -10.05 -18.79
N ASP A 46 3.45 -9.89 -20.05
CA ASP A 46 4.40 -9.73 -21.15
C ASP A 46 5.09 -8.34 -21.09
N VAL A 47 4.37 -7.30 -20.69
CA VAL A 47 4.92 -5.96 -20.37
C VAL A 47 5.87 -6.04 -19.18
N LEU A 48 5.50 -6.74 -18.10
CA LEU A 48 6.39 -6.92 -16.95
C LEU A 48 7.69 -7.61 -17.35
N ALA A 49 7.63 -8.62 -18.23
CA ALA A 49 8.82 -9.28 -18.77
C ALA A 49 9.68 -8.33 -19.63
N ALA A 50 9.05 -7.44 -20.41
CA ALA A 50 9.76 -6.44 -21.19
C ALA A 50 10.45 -5.36 -20.33
N LEU A 51 9.95 -5.07 -19.12
CA LEU A 51 10.57 -4.15 -18.18
C LEU A 51 11.75 -4.77 -17.42
N GLY A 52 11.80 -6.10 -17.34
CA GLY A 52 12.85 -6.84 -16.65
C GLY A 52 14.22 -6.78 -17.34
N PRO A 53 15.22 -7.50 -16.79
CA PRO A 53 16.55 -7.58 -17.38
C PRO A 53 16.55 -8.21 -18.78
N ASP A 54 15.61 -9.11 -19.06
CA ASP A 54 15.42 -9.73 -20.38
C ASP A 54 14.86 -8.77 -21.44
N GLY A 55 14.46 -7.56 -21.02
CA GLY A 55 13.97 -6.48 -21.88
C GLY A 55 15.05 -5.77 -22.68
N GLY A 56 16.34 -6.03 -22.37
CA GLY A 56 17.46 -5.34 -23.00
C GLY A 56 17.66 -3.91 -22.49
N ASP A 57 18.42 -3.11 -23.24
CA ASP A 57 18.67 -1.70 -22.94
C ASP A 57 17.39 -0.85 -23.03
N GLU A 58 17.47 0.43 -22.68
CA GLU A 58 16.31 1.33 -22.66
C GLU A 58 15.59 1.40 -24.02
N ARG A 59 16.36 1.38 -25.11
CA ARG A 59 15.84 1.45 -26.48
C ARG A 59 15.15 0.17 -26.92
N ALA A 60 15.72 -0.99 -26.60
CA ALA A 60 15.10 -2.28 -26.85
C ALA A 60 13.81 -2.44 -26.05
N CYS A 61 13.83 -2.02 -24.78
CA CYS A 61 12.67 -2.02 -23.91
C CYS A 61 11.55 -1.14 -24.47
N GLU A 62 11.84 0.11 -24.84
CA GLU A 62 10.88 1.02 -25.48
C GLU A 62 10.26 0.40 -26.73
N THR A 63 11.10 -0.12 -27.63
CA THR A 63 10.63 -0.75 -28.88
C THR A 63 9.68 -1.90 -28.58
N ARG A 64 10.00 -2.73 -27.59
CA ARG A 64 9.16 -3.87 -27.18
C ARG A 64 7.85 -3.42 -26.54
N LEU A 65 7.89 -2.37 -25.71
CA LEU A 65 6.68 -1.79 -25.10
C LEU A 65 5.73 -1.22 -26.15
N VAL A 66 6.27 -0.51 -27.15
CA VAL A 66 5.48 0.02 -28.28
C VAL A 66 4.83 -1.11 -29.09
N MET A 67 5.52 -2.23 -29.30
CA MET A 67 4.94 -3.39 -29.99
C MET A 67 3.85 -4.10 -29.19
N LEU A 68 3.94 -4.11 -27.85
CA LEU A 68 2.97 -4.77 -26.99
C LEU A 68 1.72 -3.90 -26.74
N LEU A 69 1.90 -2.60 -26.57
CA LEU A 69 0.86 -1.67 -26.14
C LEU A 69 0.24 -0.86 -27.27
N ASP A 70 0.76 -0.98 -28.50
CA ASP A 70 0.48 -0.12 -29.64
C ASP A 70 0.88 1.35 -29.43
N TYR A 71 1.04 2.08 -30.54
CA TYR A 71 1.52 3.46 -30.57
C TYR A 71 0.61 4.46 -29.83
N ASP A 72 -0.69 4.13 -29.69
CA ASP A 72 -1.69 5.00 -29.07
C ASP A 72 -1.53 5.13 -27.55
N ARG A 73 -0.65 4.32 -26.93
CA ARG A 73 -0.45 4.26 -25.46
C ARG A 73 0.85 4.93 -25.01
N PHE A 74 1.30 5.93 -25.74
CA PHE A 74 2.59 6.59 -25.52
C PHE A 74 2.78 7.17 -24.11
N ASP A 75 1.75 7.79 -23.52
CA ASP A 75 1.86 8.35 -22.16
C ASP A 75 2.04 7.27 -21.09
N PHE A 76 1.40 6.10 -21.29
CA PHE A 76 1.60 4.95 -20.43
C PHE A 76 3.01 4.37 -20.62
N ILE A 77 3.47 4.22 -21.86
CA ILE A 77 4.83 3.77 -22.19
C ILE A 77 5.89 4.67 -21.55
N LYS A 78 5.75 6.00 -21.65
CA LYS A 78 6.64 6.96 -20.97
C LYS A 78 6.69 6.75 -19.46
N THR A 79 5.52 6.55 -18.84
CA THR A 79 5.42 6.31 -17.40
C THR A 79 6.14 5.02 -17.00
N LEU A 80 6.01 3.97 -17.82
CA LEU A 80 6.69 2.69 -17.61
C LEU A 80 8.21 2.83 -17.76
N LEU A 81 8.70 3.53 -18.79
CA LEU A 81 10.14 3.72 -19.01
C LEU A 81 10.77 4.55 -17.88
N ALA A 82 10.14 5.65 -17.48
CA ALA A 82 10.62 6.50 -16.38
C ALA A 82 10.67 5.77 -15.02
N ASN A 83 9.88 4.71 -14.86
CA ASN A 83 9.76 3.95 -13.62
C ASN A 83 10.07 2.46 -13.81
N ARG A 84 10.87 2.11 -14.82
CA ARG A 84 11.08 0.71 -15.28
C ARG A 84 11.37 -0.24 -14.14
N SER A 85 12.42 0.04 -13.38
CA SER A 85 12.87 -0.81 -12.27
C SER A 85 11.87 -0.82 -11.12
N ARG A 86 11.21 0.31 -10.83
CA ARG A 86 10.18 0.41 -9.78
C ARG A 86 9.00 -0.48 -10.08
N VAL A 87 8.44 -0.34 -11.28
CA VAL A 87 7.29 -1.13 -11.70
C VAL A 87 7.65 -2.61 -11.74
N PHE A 88 8.82 -2.95 -12.29
CA PHE A 88 9.28 -4.34 -12.35
C PHE A 88 9.44 -4.98 -10.96
N TYR A 89 10.27 -4.39 -10.10
CA TYR A 89 10.62 -5.00 -8.83
C TYR A 89 9.50 -4.95 -7.80
N CYS A 90 8.78 -3.84 -7.67
CA CYS A 90 7.66 -3.76 -6.73
C CYS A 90 6.55 -4.76 -7.11
N THR A 91 6.25 -4.89 -8.41
CA THR A 91 5.27 -5.88 -8.88
C THR A 91 5.74 -7.30 -8.58
N ARG A 92 7.00 -7.65 -8.88
CA ARG A 92 7.57 -8.98 -8.58
C ARG A 92 7.58 -9.29 -7.08
N LEU A 93 7.96 -8.32 -6.26
CA LEU A 93 7.99 -8.47 -4.81
C LEU A 93 6.59 -8.71 -4.22
N LYS A 94 5.56 -8.04 -4.74
CA LYS A 94 4.16 -8.24 -4.32
C LYS A 94 3.53 -9.52 -4.89
N GLN A 95 4.07 -10.06 -5.97
CA GLN A 95 3.63 -11.34 -6.56
C GLN A 95 4.28 -12.56 -5.88
N ALA A 96 5.42 -12.40 -5.22
CA ALA A 96 6.09 -13.47 -4.50
C ALA A 96 5.16 -14.09 -3.46
N GLN A 97 5.00 -15.42 -3.52
CA GLN A 97 4.11 -16.17 -2.61
C GLN A 97 4.87 -16.70 -1.39
N THR A 98 6.19 -16.75 -1.46
CA THR A 98 7.05 -17.25 -0.38
C THR A 98 8.14 -16.25 -0.03
N GLU A 99 8.63 -16.31 1.21
CA GLU A 99 9.75 -15.46 1.64
C GLU A 99 11.02 -15.74 0.83
N ALA A 100 11.21 -16.99 0.38
CA ALA A 100 12.35 -17.35 -0.48
C ALA A 100 12.30 -16.66 -1.84
N GLU A 101 11.11 -16.59 -2.46
CA GLU A 101 10.91 -15.83 -3.70
C GLU A 101 11.08 -14.33 -3.48
N ALA A 102 10.53 -13.79 -2.39
CA ALA A 102 10.68 -12.39 -2.04
C ALA A 102 12.16 -12.02 -1.85
N GLU A 103 12.93 -12.87 -1.16
CA GLU A 103 14.35 -12.68 -0.95
C GLU A 103 15.16 -12.78 -2.25
N ALA A 104 14.80 -13.69 -3.16
CA ALA A 104 15.42 -13.75 -4.48
C ALA A 104 15.20 -12.45 -5.28
N VAL A 105 14.00 -11.87 -5.20
CA VAL A 105 13.70 -10.57 -5.82
C VAL A 105 14.50 -9.45 -5.16
N ARG A 106 14.61 -9.42 -3.82
CA ARG A 106 15.43 -8.42 -3.12
C ARG A 106 16.92 -8.54 -3.47
N ALA A 107 17.44 -9.76 -3.58
CA ALA A 107 18.81 -9.99 -4.02
C ALA A 107 19.04 -9.48 -5.45
N GLN A 108 18.08 -9.69 -6.35
CA GLN A 108 18.13 -9.14 -7.70
C GLN A 108 18.11 -7.61 -7.70
N MET A 109 17.24 -6.99 -6.89
CA MET A 109 17.19 -5.54 -6.73
C MET A 109 18.52 -4.97 -6.21
N ALA A 110 19.17 -5.66 -5.27
CA ALA A 110 20.45 -5.23 -4.72
C ALA A 110 21.59 -5.31 -5.74
N ALA A 111 21.52 -6.29 -6.67
CA ALA A 111 22.50 -6.44 -7.75
C ALA A 111 22.31 -5.43 -8.88
N ASP A 112 21.10 -4.92 -9.08
CA ASP A 112 20.76 -3.95 -10.12
C ASP A 112 21.06 -2.51 -9.68
N VAL A 113 22.36 -2.19 -9.60
CA VAL A 113 22.84 -0.85 -9.21
C VAL A 113 22.55 0.16 -10.32
N ASP A 114 22.80 -0.21 -11.58
CA ASP A 114 22.64 0.68 -12.74
C ASP A 114 21.16 1.01 -13.01
N GLY A 115 20.24 0.07 -12.77
CA GLY A 115 18.80 0.28 -12.86
C GLY A 115 18.17 0.93 -11.62
N GLY A 116 18.93 1.21 -10.57
CA GLY A 116 18.43 1.85 -9.35
C GLY A 116 17.64 0.93 -8.42
N GLY A 117 17.80 -0.39 -8.53
CA GLY A 117 17.16 -1.38 -7.66
C GLY A 117 17.49 -1.19 -6.17
N ALA A 118 18.74 -0.84 -5.85
CA ALA A 118 19.19 -0.57 -4.49
C ALA A 118 18.43 0.62 -3.85
N ALA A 119 18.19 1.70 -4.60
CA ALA A 119 17.43 2.86 -4.11
C ALA A 119 15.96 2.50 -3.85
N ILE A 120 15.39 1.58 -4.62
CA ILE A 120 14.02 1.09 -4.42
C ILE A 120 13.92 0.25 -3.15
N LEU A 121 14.91 -0.62 -2.89
CA LEU A 121 14.98 -1.38 -1.64
C LEU A 121 15.06 -0.45 -0.42
N GLU A 122 15.91 0.57 -0.50
CA GLU A 122 16.05 1.53 0.58
C GLU A 122 14.74 2.30 0.82
N ALA A 123 14.08 2.77 -0.24
CA ALA A 123 12.78 3.44 -0.13
C ALA A 123 11.70 2.53 0.49
N LEU A 124 11.67 1.24 0.12
CA LEU A 124 10.75 0.26 0.71
C LEU A 124 11.04 0.05 2.22
N ALA A 125 12.31 0.00 2.60
CA ALA A 125 12.72 -0.19 4.00
C ALA A 125 12.43 1.04 4.88
N GLN A 126 12.70 2.25 4.38
CA GLN A 126 12.47 3.50 5.11
C GLN A 126 10.98 3.70 5.42
N THR A 127 10.09 3.49 4.45
CA THR A 127 8.66 3.66 4.67
C THR A 127 8.08 2.54 5.53
N GLY A 128 8.53 1.28 5.36
CA GLY A 128 8.08 0.18 6.21
C GLY A 128 8.49 0.38 7.68
N SER A 129 9.69 0.90 7.92
CA SER A 129 10.16 1.26 9.26
C SER A 129 9.38 2.45 9.85
N ALA A 130 9.10 3.48 9.05
CA ALA A 130 8.33 4.64 9.48
C ALA A 130 6.86 4.30 9.80
N GLU A 131 6.23 3.45 8.99
CA GLU A 131 4.85 2.99 9.20
C GLU A 131 4.74 2.14 10.47
N THR A 132 5.66 1.18 10.66
CA THR A 132 5.74 0.35 11.88
C THR A 132 5.88 1.23 13.12
N TRP A 133 6.77 2.23 13.08
CA TRP A 133 6.98 3.16 14.18
C TRP A 133 5.75 4.04 14.47
N ALA A 134 5.04 4.50 13.43
CA ALA A 134 3.80 5.25 13.58
C ALA A 134 2.68 4.38 14.21
N GLN A 135 2.60 3.12 13.81
CA GLN A 135 1.64 2.14 14.35
C GLN A 135 1.91 1.84 15.83
N ASP A 136 3.17 1.63 16.20
CA ASP A 136 3.57 1.40 17.60
C ASP A 136 3.21 2.61 18.48
N ARG A 137 3.48 3.84 18.02
CA ARG A 137 3.10 5.05 18.77
C ARG A 137 1.59 5.22 18.87
N ALA A 138 0.83 4.89 17.84
CA ALA A 138 -0.63 4.92 17.87
C ALA A 138 -1.19 3.88 18.85
N ALA A 139 -0.61 2.68 18.89
CA ALA A 139 -0.99 1.63 19.83
C ALA A 139 -0.67 2.02 21.28
N ASP A 140 0.50 2.61 21.54
CA ASP A 140 0.90 3.11 22.86
C ASP A 140 0.01 4.25 23.35
N PHE A 141 -0.38 5.16 22.45
CA PHE A 141 -1.34 6.21 22.78
C PHE A 141 -2.71 5.61 23.12
N ALA A 142 -3.23 4.71 22.29
CA ALA A 142 -4.51 4.05 22.53
C ALA A 142 -4.54 3.26 23.86
N ASN A 143 -3.43 2.60 24.21
CA ASN A 143 -3.30 1.85 25.46
C ASN A 143 -3.26 2.78 26.68
N ARG A 144 -2.54 3.91 26.60
CA ARG A 144 -2.53 4.94 27.65
C ARG A 144 -3.92 5.53 27.88
N THR A 145 -4.59 5.98 26.82
CA THR A 145 -5.95 6.53 26.90
C THR A 145 -6.95 5.52 27.46
N ARG A 146 -6.84 4.23 27.07
CA ARG A 146 -7.67 3.16 27.63
C ARG A 146 -7.41 2.95 29.12
N ARG A 147 -6.16 2.98 29.57
CA ARG A 147 -5.79 2.86 31.00
C ARG A 147 -6.31 4.04 31.82
N GLU A 148 -6.19 5.25 31.30
CA GLU A 148 -6.71 6.46 31.93
C GLU A 148 -8.24 6.43 32.02
N ALA A 149 -8.94 6.03 30.97
CA ALA A 149 -10.39 5.87 30.98
C ALA A 149 -10.86 4.80 31.98
N VAL A 150 -10.18 3.66 32.07
CA VAL A 150 -10.48 2.61 33.06
C VAL A 150 -10.15 3.08 34.48
N GLY A 151 -9.06 3.81 34.67
CA GLY A 151 -8.67 4.40 35.96
C GLY A 151 -9.69 5.44 36.44
N LEU A 152 -10.14 6.32 35.55
CA LEU A 152 -11.20 7.30 35.82
C LEU A 152 -12.55 6.62 36.09
N SER A 153 -12.90 5.56 35.36
CA SER A 153 -14.12 4.80 35.62
C SER A 153 -14.08 4.09 36.99
N LYS A 154 -12.90 3.60 37.40
CA LYS A 154 -12.68 3.04 38.75
C LYS A 154 -12.73 4.12 39.84
N LEU A 155 -12.17 5.30 39.61
CA LEU A 155 -12.26 6.42 40.56
C LEU A 155 -13.69 6.93 40.69
N ARG A 156 -14.42 7.02 39.57
CA ARG A 156 -15.84 7.42 39.54
C ARG A 156 -16.77 6.36 40.15
N GLY A 157 -16.34 5.10 40.20
CA GLY A 157 -17.08 3.99 40.78
C GLY A 157 -16.95 3.81 42.30
N VAL A 158 -16.17 4.65 43.01
CA VAL A 158 -15.84 4.44 44.45
C VAL A 158 -16.41 5.51 45.40
N GLN A 159 -17.42 6.28 45.02
CA GLN A 159 -18.15 7.12 45.99
C GLN A 159 -19.66 7.13 45.74
N LEU A 160 -20.31 6.00 46.04
CA LEU A 160 -21.65 6.02 46.64
C LEU A 160 -21.54 5.06 47.80
N ASP A 161 -21.42 5.60 49.01
CA ASP A 161 -21.55 4.82 50.23
C ASP A 161 -22.90 4.10 50.24
N ASP A 162 -22.93 2.91 50.85
CA ASP A 162 -24.15 2.10 50.93
C ASP A 162 -25.32 2.85 51.57
N GLY A 163 -25.03 3.91 52.34
CA GLY A 163 -26.02 4.85 52.88
C GLY A 163 -26.65 5.74 51.81
N GLU A 164 -25.87 6.37 50.96
CA GLU A 164 -26.32 7.21 49.84
C GLU A 164 -27.13 6.40 48.83
N ARG A 165 -26.69 5.17 48.54
CA ARG A 165 -27.36 4.24 47.61
C ARG A 165 -28.73 3.79 48.13
N ALA A 166 -28.86 3.60 49.44
CA ALA A 166 -30.13 3.27 50.10
C ALA A 166 -31.08 4.48 50.22
N ARG A 167 -30.55 5.70 50.32
CA ARG A 167 -31.36 6.94 50.34
C ARG A 167 -31.97 7.27 48.98
N LEU A 168 -31.20 7.10 47.90
CA LEU A 168 -31.70 7.27 46.53
C LEU A 168 -32.77 6.23 46.17
N ALA A 169 -32.57 4.95 46.53
CA ALA A 169 -33.56 3.91 46.29
C ALA A 169 -34.91 4.14 47.02
N ARG A 170 -34.90 4.80 48.20
CA ARG A 170 -36.14 5.18 48.91
C ARG A 170 -36.82 6.41 48.33
N ALA A 171 -36.09 7.31 47.67
CA ALA A 171 -36.65 8.51 47.06
C ALA A 171 -37.42 8.20 45.76
N ASP A 172 -37.03 7.15 45.04
CA ASP A 172 -37.75 6.68 43.84
C ASP A 172 -39.07 5.95 44.18
N ASP A 173 -39.18 5.28 45.34
CA ASP A 173 -40.42 4.62 45.79
C ASP A 173 -41.51 5.63 46.24
N ASP A 174 -41.14 6.74 46.89
CA ASP A 174 -42.10 7.79 47.29
C ASP A 174 -42.61 8.62 46.09
N ALA A 175 -41.86 8.67 44.99
CA ALA A 175 -42.28 9.33 43.76
C ALA A 175 -43.24 8.50 42.89
N ALA A 176 -43.39 7.20 43.18
CA ALA A 176 -44.27 6.28 42.45
C ALA A 176 -45.68 6.14 43.07
N VAL A 177 -45.95 6.78 44.22
CA VAL A 177 -47.23 6.69 44.97
C VAL A 177 -47.99 8.03 45.03
N ALA A 178 -47.56 9.06 44.30
CA ALA A 178 -48.30 10.32 44.13
C ALA A 178 -48.86 10.44 42.69
#